data_AF-I0KE62-F1
#
_entry.id   AF-I0KE62-F1
#
_cell.length_a   1.000
_cell.length_b   1.000
_cell.length_c   1.000
_cell.angle_alpha   90.00
_cell.angle_beta   90.00
_cell.angle_gamma   90.00
#
_symmetry.space_group_name_H-M   'P 1'
#
loop_
_entity.id
_entity.type
_entity.pdbx_description
1 polymer ?
#
loop_
_entity_poly.entity_id
_entity_poly.type
_entity_poly.pdbx_seq_one_letter_code
_entity_poly.pdbx_strand_id
1 'polypeptide(L)' 'MANNTLVIVTGYKSISPRPIRKAYLNSSEDKSTQRFLQAYPGIRDVTVVTIDFDDEFTIRANGEIAPY' A
#
# COMPACT_ATOMS: atom_id res chain seq x y z
N MET A 1 -9.63 -19.91 7.84
CA MET A 1 -10.18 -18.63 7.35
C MET A 1 -9.08 -17.97 6.55
N ALA A 2 -9.36 -17.55 5.31
CA ALA A 2 -8.33 -16.94 4.48
C ALA A 2 -8.20 -15.49 4.92
N ASN A 3 -7.14 -15.18 5.67
CA ASN A 3 -6.80 -13.81 6.04
C ASN A 3 -6.25 -13.14 4.77
N ASN A 4 -7.10 -12.39 4.07
CA ASN A 4 -6.66 -11.61 2.92
C ASN A 4 -5.91 -10.38 3.43
N THR A 5 -4.91 -9.94 2.66
CA THR A 5 -4.07 -8.82 3.05
C THR A 5 -4.02 -7.77 1.95
N LEU A 6 -4.24 -6.52 2.33
CA LEU A 6 -4.01 -5.37 1.47
C LEU A 6 -2.79 -4.60 1.98
N VAL A 7 -1.74 -4.57 1.18
CA VAL A 7 -0.52 -3.81 1.48
C VAL A 7 -0.52 -2.54 0.65
N ILE A 8 -0.54 -1.39 1.32
CA ILE A 8 -0.51 -0.08 0.70
C ILE A 8 0.85 0.52 0.91
N VAL A 9 1.57 0.73 -0.20
CA VAL A 9 2.87 1.38 -0.21
C VAL A 9 2.69 2.82 -0.69
N THR A 10 3.04 3.77 0.17
CA THR A 10 3.11 5.19 -0.14
C THR A 10 4.57 5.60 -0.22
N GLY A 11 4.96 6.26 -1.30
CA GLY A 11 6.32 6.75 -1.49
C GLY A 11 6.37 8.23 -1.79
N TYR A 12 7.40 8.90 -1.29
CA TYR A 12 7.71 10.29 -1.57
C TYR A 12 9.04 10.42 -2.29
N LYS A 13 9.07 11.29 -3.29
CA LYS A 13 10.31 11.68 -3.96
C LYS A 13 10.93 12.84 -3.19
N SER A 14 12.26 12.88 -3.14
CA SER A 14 13.01 13.88 -2.38
C SER A 14 12.69 15.35 -2.74
N ILE A 15 12.16 15.60 -3.93
CA ILE A 15 11.93 16.96 -4.48
C ILE A 15 10.43 17.22 -4.72
N SER A 16 9.59 16.19 -4.77
CA SER A 16 8.17 16.35 -5.11
C SER A 16 7.30 16.05 -3.89
N PRO A 17 6.44 16.99 -3.46
CA PRO A 17 5.51 16.76 -2.36
C PRO A 17 4.33 15.85 -2.75
N ARG A 18 4.23 15.42 -4.02
CA ARG A 18 3.15 14.53 -4.46
C ARG A 18 3.46 13.08 -4.10
N PRO A 19 2.70 12.45 -3.18
CA PRO A 19 2.87 11.05 -2.86
C PRO A 19 2.49 10.17 -4.04
N ILE A 20 3.23 9.08 -4.22
CA ILE A 20 2.84 7.97 -5.10
C ILE A 20 2.31 6.87 -4.20
N ARG A 21 1.09 6.40 -4.45
CA ARG A 21 0.48 5.29 -3.70
C ARG A 21 0.18 4.14 -4.64
N LYS A 22 0.47 2.92 -4.19
CA LYS A 22 -0.03 1.68 -4.77
C LYS A 22 -0.47 0.72 -3.69
N ALA A 23 -1.50 -0.06 -4.01
CA ALA A 23 -1.98 -1.15 -3.18
C ALA A 23 -1.68 -2.49 -3.85
N TYR A 24 -1.34 -3.48 -3.05
CA TYR A 24 -1.04 -4.85 -3.45
C TYR A 24 -1.92 -5.79 -2.64
N LEU A 25 -2.67 -6.64 -3.32
CA LEU A 25 -3.56 -7.60 -2.71
C LEU A 25 -2.85 -8.95 -2.53
N ASN A 26 -3.05 -9.59 -1.38
CA ASN A 26 -2.54 -10.92 -1.02
C ASN A 26 -1.04 -11.04 -1.28
N SER A 27 -0.30 -10.04 -0.82
CA SER A 27 1.15 -9.95 -0.97
C SER A 27 1.80 -9.60 0.35
N SER A 28 3.03 -10.07 0.55
CA SER A 28 3.79 -9.69 1.74
C SER A 28 4.28 -8.24 1.63
N GLU A 29 4.55 -7.64 2.78
CA GLU A 29 5.08 -6.28 2.88
C GLU A 29 6.38 -6.10 2.08
N ASP A 30 7.34 -7.03 2.25
CA ASP A 30 8.62 -6.99 1.54
C ASP A 30 8.47 -7.05 0.03
N LYS A 31 7.62 -7.97 -0.46
CA LYS A 31 7.42 -8.19 -1.90
C LYS A 31 6.70 -7.00 -2.53
N SER A 32 5.75 -6.41 -1.82
CA SER A 32 5.03 -5.21 -2.22
C SER A 32 5.96 -4.01 -2.30
N THR A 33 6.81 -3.83 -1.29
CA THR A 33 7.78 -2.73 -1.22
C THR A 33 8.84 -2.85 -2.33
N GLN A 34 9.39 -4.04 -2.56
CA GLN A 34 10.34 -4.26 -3.65
C GLN A 34 9.72 -3.96 -5.02
N ARG A 35 8.50 -4.45 -5.27
CA ARG A 35 7.76 -4.16 -6.52
C ARG A 35 7.50 -2.66 -6.68
N PHE A 36 7.18 -1.98 -5.59
CA PHE A 36 6.95 -0.54 -5.60
C PHE A 36 8.23 0.23 -5.97
N LEU A 37 9.36 -0.09 -5.33
CA LEU A 37 10.65 0.55 -5.58
C LEU A 37 11.18 0.27 -6.99
N GLN A 38 10.93 -0.93 -7.54
CA GLN A 38 11.26 -1.24 -8.93
C GLN A 38 10.44 -0.41 -9.93
N ALA A 39 9.15 -0.20 -9.66
CA ALA A 39 8.29 0.60 -10.51
C ALA A 39 8.57 2.11 -10.40
N TYR A 40 9.03 2.56 -9.23
CA TYR A 40 9.29 3.97 -8.92
C TYR A 40 10.72 4.17 -8.40
N PRO A 41 11.74 4.04 -9.27
CA PRO A 41 13.11 4.33 -8.88
C PRO A 41 13.25 5.79 -8.46
N GLY A 42 13.96 6.03 -7.34
CA GLY A 42 14.17 7.37 -6.78
C GLY A 42 13.16 7.84 -5.73
N ILE A 43 12.25 6.97 -5.31
CA ILE A 43 11.54 7.15 -4.03
C ILE A 43 12.57 7.06 -2.90
N ARG A 44 12.48 7.95 -1.91
CA ARG A 44 13.37 7.95 -0.73
C ARG A 44 12.63 7.55 0.53
N ASP A 45 11.51 8.18 0.78
CA ASP A 45 10.68 7.88 1.95
C ASP A 45 9.54 6.97 1.52
N VAL A 46 9.46 5.81 2.17
CA VAL A 46 8.41 4.83 1.96
C VAL A 46 7.69 4.61 3.28
N THR A 47 6.36 4.67 3.25
CA THR A 47 5.50 4.22 4.33
C THR A 47 4.64 3.07 3.82
N VAL A 48 4.52 2.03 4.63
CA VAL A 48 3.73 0.85 4.31
C VAL A 48 2.65 0.66 5.36
N VAL A 49 1.45 0.36 4.90
CA VAL A 49 0.30 0.04 5.74
C VAL A 49 -0.24 -1.29 5.29
N THR A 50 -0.29 -2.25 6.20
CA THR A 50 -0.86 -3.58 5.97
C THR A 50 -2.22 -3.63 6.64
N ILE A 51 -3.22 -4.06 5.89
CA ILE A 51 -4.61 -4.16 6.33
C ILE A 51 -5.03 -5.60 6.11
N ASP A 52 -5.30 -6.29 7.22
CA ASP A 52 -5.86 -7.62 7.20
C ASP A 52 -7.39 -7.52 7.16
N PHE A 53 -8.01 -8.35 6.33
CA PHE A 53 -9.46 -8.44 6.22
C PHE A 53 -9.87 -9.88 5.86
N ASP A 54 -11.10 -10.23 6.23
CA ASP A 54 -11.65 -11.56 5.93
C ASP A 54 -12.14 -11.61 4.48
N ASP A 55 -13.41 -11.26 4.23
CA ASP A 55 -14.00 -11.37 2.89
C ASP A 55 -14.15 -10.02 2.18
N GLU A 56 -14.44 -8.96 2.92
CA GLU A 56 -14.76 -7.64 2.35
C GLU A 56 -14.15 -6.49 3.15
N PHE A 57 -13.77 -5.43 2.43
CA PHE A 57 -13.38 -4.15 3.00
C PHE A 57 -13.87 -3.02 2.11
N THR A 58 -14.07 -1.84 2.68
CA THR A 58 -14.50 -0.65 1.91
C THR A 58 -13.42 0.41 1.90
N ILE A 59 -13.11 0.95 0.72
CA ILE A 59 -12.29 2.16 0.55
C ILE A 59 -13.25 3.33 0.32
N ARG A 60 -13.30 4.26 1.27
CA ARG A 60 -14.12 5.47 1.15
C ARG A 60 -13.41 6.53 0.32
N ALA A 61 -14.18 7.50 -0.20
CA ALA A 61 -13.65 8.57 -1.05
C ALA A 61 -12.62 9.48 -0.34
N ASN A 62 -12.65 9.53 1.00
CA ASN A 62 -11.67 10.22 1.84
C ASN A 62 -10.36 9.40 2.02
N GLY A 63 -10.28 8.19 1.46
CA GLY A 63 -9.13 7.29 1.61
C GLY A 63 -9.12 6.50 2.91
N GLU A 64 -10.20 6.56 3.70
CA GLU A 64 -10.38 5.72 4.88
C GLU A 64 -10.67 4.27 4.44
N ILE A 65 -9.98 3.32 5.07
CA ILE A 65 -10.14 1.90 4.79
C ILE A 65 -10.62 1.24 6.07
N ALA A 66 -11.81 0.66 6.00
CA ALA A 66 -12.41 -0.05 7.11
C ALA A 66 -12.73 -1.48 6.68
N PRO A 67 -12.31 -2.51 7.45
CA PRO A 67 -12.86 -3.85 7.29
C PRO A 67 -14.35 -3.83 7.69
N TYR A 68 -15.13 -4.73 7.10
CA TYR A 68 -16.54 -4.92 7.47
C TYR A 68 -16.66 -5.80 8.72
#